data_AF-A0AB36JQ37-F1
#
_entry.id   AF-A0AB36JQ37-F1
#
_cell.length_a   1.000
_cell.length_b   1.000
_cell.length_c   1.000
_cell.angle_alpha   90.00
_cell.angle_beta   90.00
_cell.angle_gamma   90.00
#
_symmetry.space_group_name_H-M   'P 1'
#
loop_
_entity.id
_entity.type
_entity.pdbx_description
1 polymer ?
#
loop_
_entity_poly.entity_id
_entity_poly.type
_entity_poly.pdbx_seq_one_letter_code
_entity_poly.pdbx_strand_id
1 'polypeptide(L)'
;MKQIEINGKKYDLYFGIDFIREMDKRYEVSGNGVKFGMGIQSSVIYLQDFNPVVIVDIILSATHTLKSIPSVADIETWIEEQGDNLEKVFDDFLSALKNAPMTKLKVTKMLEAIEKQAK
;
A
#
# COMPACT_ATOMS: atom_id res chain seq x y z
N MET A 1 -11.55 -3.38 1.49
CA MET A 1 -11.35 -2.50 2.68
C MET A 1 -10.52 -3.27 3.69
N LYS A 2 -9.63 -2.59 4.42
CA LYS A 2 -8.89 -3.13 5.57
C LYS A 2 -9.08 -2.14 6.72
N GLN A 3 -9.13 -2.61 7.96
CA GLN A 3 -9.11 -1.76 9.14
C GLN A 3 -7.84 -2.06 9.93
N ILE A 4 -7.22 -1.04 10.49
CA ILE A 4 -6.09 -1.15 11.40
C ILE A 4 -6.37 -0.36 12.68
N GLU A 5 -5.70 -0.72 13.76
CA GLU A 5 -5.78 0.00 15.03
C GLU A 5 -4.39 0.53 15.40
N ILE A 6 -4.27 1.85 15.52
CA ILE A 6 -3.03 2.54 15.90
C ILE A 6 -3.36 3.42 17.10
N ASN A 7 -2.61 3.27 18.21
CA ASN A 7 -2.82 4.03 19.45
C ASN A 7 -4.27 3.99 19.97
N GLY A 8 -4.91 2.81 19.91
CA GLY A 8 -6.31 2.60 20.34
C GLY A 8 -7.36 3.26 19.44
N LYS A 9 -6.97 3.78 18.28
CA LYS A 9 -7.87 4.37 17.28
C LYS A 9 -7.95 3.48 16.04
N LYS A 10 -9.17 3.24 15.57
CA LYS A 10 -9.43 2.46 14.37
C LYS A 10 -9.42 3.35 13.13
N TYR A 11 -8.71 2.89 12.10
CA TYR A 11 -8.60 3.56 10.81
C TYR A 11 -9.05 2.62 9.69
N ASP A 12 -10.08 3.05 8.96
CA ASP A 12 -10.51 2.36 7.75
C ASP A 12 -9.62 2.76 6.58
N LEU A 13 -9.03 1.77 5.91
CA LEU A 13 -8.19 1.95 4.75
C LEU A 13 -9.03 1.79 3.49
N TYR A 14 -9.25 2.91 2.79
CA TYR A 14 -9.99 2.98 1.53
C TYR A 14 -9.02 2.93 0.36
N PHE A 15 -9.20 1.93 -0.52
CA PHE A 15 -8.38 1.74 -1.73
C PHE A 15 -9.16 2.20 -2.97
N GLY A 16 -9.57 3.48 -2.96
CA GLY A 16 -10.30 4.14 -4.05
C GLY A 16 -9.39 4.78 -5.10
N ILE A 17 -9.99 5.56 -6.01
CA ILE A 17 -9.25 6.31 -7.04
C ILE A 17 -8.37 7.41 -6.42
N ASP A 18 -8.85 8.02 -5.34
CA ASP A 18 -8.13 9.00 -4.54
C ASP A 18 -6.87 8.40 -3.90
N PHE A 19 -7.00 7.21 -3.29
CA PHE A 19 -5.85 6.41 -2.81
C PHE A 19 -4.84 6.15 -3.92
N ILE A 20 -5.29 5.70 -5.11
CA ILE A 20 -4.40 5.45 -6.25
C ILE A 20 -3.63 6.72 -6.62
N ARG A 21 -4.33 7.86 -6.70
CA ARG A 21 -3.72 9.15 -7.02
C ARG A 21 -2.69 9.58 -5.97
N GLU A 22 -2.96 9.35 -4.69
CA GLU A 22 -2.03 9.63 -3.60
C GLU A 22 -0.78 8.73 -3.68
N MET A 23 -0.94 7.45 -4.00
CA MET A 23 0.19 6.55 -4.23
C MET A 23 0.98 6.97 -5.48
N ASP A 24 0.32 7.36 -6.57
CA ASP A 24 0.97 7.79 -7.81
C ASP A 24 1.80 9.06 -7.63
N LYS A 25 1.39 9.98 -6.75
CA LYS A 25 2.19 11.17 -6.38
C LYS A 25 3.50 10.80 -5.68
N ARG A 26 3.48 9.74 -4.86
CA ARG A 26 4.65 9.26 -4.11
C ARG A 26 5.60 8.46 -5.00
N TYR A 27 5.04 7.72 -5.95
CA TYR A 27 5.76 6.85 -6.86
C TYR A 27 5.58 7.30 -8.32
N GLU A 28 6.09 8.50 -8.62
CA GLU A 28 6.10 9.03 -9.96
C GLU A 28 7.45 8.75 -10.63
N VAL A 29 7.42 8.28 -11.88
CA VAL A 29 8.61 8.24 -12.75
C VAL A 29 8.42 9.23 -13.89
N SER A 30 9.45 10.04 -14.12
CA SER A 30 9.50 11.01 -15.21
C SER A 30 10.43 10.50 -16.30
N GLY A 31 9.98 10.54 -17.56
CA GLY A 31 10.78 10.18 -18.72
C GLY A 31 10.26 10.87 -19.98
N ASN A 32 11.17 11.41 -20.79
CA ASN A 32 10.83 12.10 -22.05
C ASN A 32 9.75 13.19 -21.91
N GLY A 33 9.76 13.94 -20.80
CA GLY A 33 8.78 15.00 -20.53
C GLY A 33 7.39 14.51 -20.09
N VAL A 34 7.20 13.20 -19.90
CA VAL A 34 5.95 12.60 -19.40
C VAL A 34 6.16 12.07 -17.99
N LYS A 35 5.12 12.24 -17.15
CA LYS A 35 5.05 11.72 -15.79
C LYS A 35 4.10 10.53 -15.74
N PHE A 36 4.56 9.42 -15.19
CA PHE A 36 3.78 8.20 -15.01
C PHE A 36 3.62 7.87 -13.53
N GLY A 37 2.36 7.72 -13.09
CA GLY A 37 2.02 7.23 -11.76
C GLY A 37 2.24 5.72 -11.68
N MET A 38 3.02 5.29 -10.69
CA MET A 38 3.38 3.88 -10.47
C MET A 38 2.95 3.38 -9.09
N GLY A 39 2.04 4.09 -8.41
CA GLY A 39 1.67 3.86 -7.02
C GLY A 39 1.33 2.40 -6.71
N ILE A 40 0.38 1.83 -7.43
CA ILE A 40 -0.05 0.44 -7.23
C ILE A 40 1.03 -0.57 -7.64
N GLN A 41 1.83 -0.25 -8.66
CA GLN A 41 2.90 -1.13 -9.11
C GLN A 41 4.03 -1.19 -8.08
N SER A 42 4.48 -0.04 -7.59
CA SER A 42 5.47 0.05 -6.52
C SER A 42 4.96 -0.61 -5.23
N SER A 43 3.68 -0.46 -4.89
CA SER A 43 3.06 -1.17 -3.76
C SER A 43 3.26 -2.68 -3.85
N VAL A 44 2.91 -3.29 -4.98
CA VAL A 44 3.04 -4.75 -5.13
C VAL A 44 4.49 -5.19 -5.04
N ILE A 45 5.42 -4.48 -5.71
CA ILE A 45 6.84 -4.83 -5.72
C ILE A 45 7.41 -4.76 -4.30
N TYR A 46 7.21 -3.65 -3.58
CA TYR A 46 7.78 -3.48 -2.24
C TYR A 46 7.10 -4.33 -1.18
N LEU A 47 5.81 -4.66 -1.33
CA LEU A 47 5.16 -5.62 -0.43
C LEU A 47 5.74 -7.03 -0.61
N GLN A 48 6.07 -7.45 -1.83
CA GLN A 48 6.72 -8.75 -2.08
C GLN A 48 8.20 -8.79 -1.70
N ASP A 49 8.86 -7.63 -1.69
CA ASP A 49 10.25 -7.45 -1.25
C ASP A 49 10.38 -7.19 0.27
N PHE A 50 9.27 -7.25 1.00
CA PHE A 50 9.21 -6.99 2.46
C PHE A 50 9.81 -5.64 2.88
N ASN A 51 9.62 -4.58 2.06
CA ASN A 51 10.07 -3.24 2.39
C ASN A 51 8.99 -2.48 3.19
N PRO A 52 9.19 -2.21 4.50
CA PRO A 52 8.14 -1.68 5.39
C PRO A 52 7.73 -0.24 5.07
N VAL A 53 8.58 0.54 4.39
CA VAL A 53 8.28 1.94 4.03
C VAL A 53 7.00 2.02 3.19
N VAL A 54 6.74 1.02 2.35
CA VAL A 54 5.53 1.00 1.52
C VAL A 54 4.24 0.89 2.35
N ILE A 55 4.30 0.29 3.54
CA ILE A 55 3.15 0.19 4.44
C ILE A 55 2.78 1.57 4.96
N VAL A 56 3.78 2.41 5.29
CA VAL A 56 3.57 3.81 5.68
C VAL A 56 2.83 4.55 4.57
N ASP A 57 3.33 4.45 3.34
CA ASP A 57 2.74 5.12 2.19
C ASP A 57 1.32 4.67 1.90
N ILE A 58 1.05 3.37 2.00
CA ILE A 58 -0.29 2.81 1.80
C ILE A 58 -1.25 3.34 2.87
N ILE A 59 -0.84 3.34 4.15
CA ILE A 59 -1.71 3.81 5.25
C ILE A 59 -2.01 5.30 5.08
N LEU A 60 -1.00 6.14 4.82
CA LEU A 60 -1.21 7.58 4.61
C LEU A 60 -2.12 7.84 3.41
N SER A 61 -1.87 7.16 2.29
CA SER A 61 -2.69 7.32 1.08
C SER A 61 -4.11 6.83 1.29
N ALA A 62 -4.33 5.76 2.07
CA ALA A 62 -5.66 5.19 2.27
C ALA A 62 -6.48 5.93 3.35
N THR A 63 -5.83 6.75 4.17
CA THR A 63 -6.44 7.51 5.26
C THR A 63 -6.54 9.02 4.99
N HIS A 64 -6.00 9.52 3.87
CA HIS A 64 -5.87 10.97 3.59
C HIS A 64 -7.19 11.77 3.58
N THR A 65 -8.34 11.12 3.41
CA THR A 65 -9.67 11.75 3.47
C THR A 65 -10.37 11.62 4.82
N LEU A 66 -9.78 10.90 5.78
CA LEU A 66 -10.33 10.76 7.11
C LEU A 66 -10.20 12.08 7.89
N LYS A 67 -11.17 12.33 8.78
CA LYS A 67 -11.12 13.50 9.69
C LYS A 67 -9.93 13.43 10.66
N SER A 68 -9.51 12.22 11.02
CA SER A 68 -8.36 11.95 11.86
C SER A 68 -7.43 11.05 11.07
N ILE A 69 -6.26 11.57 10.69
CA ILE A 69 -5.24 10.86 9.93
C ILE A 69 -4.14 10.46 10.95
N PRO A 70 -3.67 9.20 10.97
CA PRO A 70 -2.55 8.82 11.83
C PRO A 70 -1.28 9.56 11.39
N SER A 71 -0.44 9.95 12.35
CA SER A 71 0.84 10.60 12.02
C SER A 71 1.82 9.58 11.47
N VAL A 72 2.83 10.04 10.72
CA VAL A 72 3.90 9.17 10.19
C VAL A 72 4.57 8.40 11.33
N ALA A 73 4.93 9.10 12.41
CA ALA A 73 5.57 8.49 13.57
C ALA A 73 4.70 7.42 14.25
N ASP A 74 3.38 7.64 14.32
CA ASP A 74 2.45 6.64 14.87
C ASP A 74 2.37 5.39 13.99
N ILE A 75 2.42 5.58 12.65
CA ILE A 75 2.40 4.47 11.70
C ILE A 75 3.71 3.68 11.77
N GLU A 76 4.86 4.37 11.78
CA GLU A 76 6.17 3.75 11.88
C GLU A 76 6.30 2.94 13.19
N THR A 77 5.91 3.54 14.32
CA THR A 77 5.86 2.84 15.61
C THR A 77 4.96 1.60 15.52
N TRP A 78 3.76 1.73 14.94
CA TRP A 78 2.85 0.59 14.76
C TRP A 78 3.46 -0.51 13.90
N ILE A 79 4.24 -0.20 12.85
CA ILE A 79 4.94 -1.18 12.01
C ILE A 79 6.06 -1.87 12.81
N GLU A 80 6.87 -1.11 13.55
CA GLU A 80 7.97 -1.63 14.38
C GLU A 80 7.44 -2.58 15.47
N GLU A 81 6.29 -2.26 16.07
CA GLU A 81 5.61 -3.10 17.08
C GLU A 81 5.12 -4.44 16.55
N GLN A 82 5.04 -4.64 15.22
CA GLN A 82 4.63 -5.93 14.65
C GLN A 82 5.69 -7.02 14.87
N GLY A 83 6.97 -6.64 15.00
CA GLY A 83 8.08 -7.57 15.26
C GLY A 83 8.06 -8.78 14.31
N ASP A 84 8.07 -9.99 14.87
CA ASP A 84 8.07 -11.25 14.12
C ASP A 84 6.81 -11.48 13.27
N ASN A 85 5.73 -10.71 13.48
CA ASN A 85 4.50 -10.81 12.68
C ASN A 85 4.55 -9.99 11.39
N LEU A 86 5.63 -9.26 11.13
CA LEU A 86 5.69 -8.29 10.03
C LEU A 86 5.45 -8.94 8.65
N GLU A 87 5.92 -10.17 8.42
CA GLU A 87 5.65 -10.94 7.20
C GLU A 87 4.14 -11.08 6.93
N LYS A 88 3.37 -11.44 7.97
CA LYS A 88 1.91 -11.53 7.87
C LYS A 88 1.27 -10.17 7.57
N VAL A 89 1.85 -9.07 8.08
CA VAL A 89 1.35 -7.73 7.79
C VAL A 89 1.51 -7.41 6.30
N PHE A 90 2.65 -7.74 5.70
CA PHE A 90 2.84 -7.62 4.25
C PHE A 90 1.80 -8.41 3.46
N ASP A 91 1.57 -9.68 3.81
CA ASP A 91 0.56 -10.53 3.18
C ASP A 91 -0.85 -9.94 3.32
N ASP A 92 -1.20 -9.45 4.50
CA ASP A 92 -2.51 -8.86 4.76
C ASP A 92 -2.72 -7.58 3.92
N PHE A 93 -1.70 -6.74 3.75
CA PHE A 93 -1.78 -5.55 2.90
C PHE A 93 -1.85 -5.91 1.41
N LEU A 94 -1.05 -6.86 0.94
CA LEU A 94 -1.10 -7.34 -0.43
C LEU A 94 -2.47 -7.96 -0.76
N SER A 95 -3.00 -8.77 0.15
CA SER A 95 -4.34 -9.36 0.05
C SER A 95 -5.43 -8.29 0.01
N ALA A 96 -5.30 -7.24 0.82
CA ALA A 96 -6.25 -6.13 0.83
C ALA A 96 -6.29 -5.40 -0.52
N LEU A 97 -5.14 -5.12 -1.12
CA LEU A 97 -5.04 -4.52 -2.47
C LEU A 97 -5.51 -5.49 -3.57
N LYS A 98 -5.23 -6.79 -3.44
CA LYS A 98 -5.70 -7.83 -4.37
C LYS A 98 -7.22 -7.99 -4.36
N ASN A 99 -7.87 -7.70 -3.24
CA ASN A 99 -9.32 -7.87 -3.08
C ASN A 99 -10.14 -6.59 -3.27
N ALA A 100 -9.51 -5.40 -3.20
CA ALA A 100 -10.24 -4.15 -3.33
C ALA A 100 -10.65 -3.85 -4.80
N PRO A 101 -11.89 -3.35 -5.05
CA PRO A 101 -12.42 -3.22 -6.41
C PRO A 101 -11.56 -2.43 -7.39
N MET A 102 -10.95 -1.31 -6.96
CA MET A 102 -10.20 -0.41 -7.86
C MET A 102 -8.76 -0.88 -8.10
N THR A 103 -8.21 -1.76 -7.28
CA THR A 103 -6.81 -2.22 -7.38
C THR A 103 -6.68 -3.68 -7.80
N LYS A 104 -7.71 -4.51 -7.54
CA LYS A 104 -7.73 -5.96 -7.79
C LYS A 104 -7.24 -6.36 -9.17
N LEU A 105 -7.72 -5.70 -10.23
CA LEU A 105 -7.37 -6.07 -11.60
C LEU A 105 -5.85 -5.91 -11.85
N LYS A 106 -5.28 -4.74 -11.51
CA LYS A 106 -3.85 -4.46 -11.72
C LYS A 106 -2.98 -5.37 -10.85
N VAL A 107 -3.31 -5.50 -9.57
CA VAL A 107 -2.55 -6.34 -8.62
C VAL A 107 -2.54 -7.80 -9.09
N THR A 108 -3.70 -8.34 -9.47
CA THR A 108 -3.80 -9.73 -9.96
C THR A 108 -2.95 -9.95 -11.20
N LYS A 109 -3.04 -9.04 -12.19
CA LYS A 109 -2.26 -9.14 -13.44
C LYS A 109 -0.76 -9.03 -13.21
N MET A 110 -0.33 -8.22 -12.24
CA MET A 110 1.07 -8.12 -11.87
C MET A 110 1.59 -9.40 -11.22
N LEU A 111 0.88 -9.95 -10.23
CA LEU A 111 1.29 -11.20 -9.58
C LEU A 111 1.37 -12.35 -10.60
N GLU A 112 0.37 -12.48 -11.49
CA GLU A 112 0.39 -13.45 -12.59
C GLU A 112 1.61 -13.28 -13.52
N ALA A 113 2.03 -12.04 -13.78
CA ALA A 113 3.19 -11.76 -14.63
C ALA A 113 4.51 -12.11 -13.93
N ILE A 114 4.63 -11.79 -12.64
CA ILE A 114 5.81 -12.09 -11.81
C ILE A 114 6.00 -13.61 -11.71
N GLU A 115 4.94 -14.35 -11.39
CA GLU A 115 4.98 -15.83 -11.32
C GLU A 115 5.40 -16.48 -12.65
N LYS A 116 5.01 -15.88 -13.79
CA LYS A 116 5.42 -16.38 -15.11
C LYS A 116 6.88 -16.10 -15.44
N GLN A 117 7.47 -15.03 -14.91
CA GLN A 117 8.87 -14.68 -15.13
C GLN A 117 9.82 -15.46 -14.21
N ALA A 118 9.32 -15.96 -13.08
CA ALA A 118 10.07 -16.82 -12.17
C ALA A 118 10.13 -18.30 -12.60
N LYS A 119 9.41 -18.69 -13.65
CA LYS A 119 9.41 -20.03 -14.26
C LYS A 119 10.25 -20.07 -15.52
#